data_AF-A0A2V8G0M2-F1
#
_entry.id   AF-A0A2V8G0M2-F1
#
_cell.length_a   1.000
_cell.length_b   1.000
_cell.length_c   1.000
_cell.angle_alpha   90.00
_cell.angle_beta   90.00
_cell.angle_gamma   90.00
#
_symmetry.space_group_name_H-M   'P 1'
#
loop_
_entity.id
_entity.type
_entity.pdbx_description
1 polymer ?
#
loop_
_entity_poly.entity_id
_entity_poly.type
_entity_poly.pdbx_seq_one_letter_code
_entity_poly.pdbx_strand_id
1 'polypeptide(L)'
;MPALVVALILTQTRSAWVGACVGIGLMFLLRDFRLLALLPVALGAFLAIAPAHLTERLYSTFSLSDPSNADRLAMIRSGWRIIKDDPLTGVGPDMVIQVYPHYRDKRAVNQLALHLHNVPLQIAAERGLPALALWLWFIVRLVRDFVRRRLGATASLAAGALGAIAAMLAAGQFEYNFGDSEFLMLFLVLVTLPYAAERGAAALVSAAEPMAAVTDVRHAV
;
A
#
# COMPACT_ATOMS: atom_id res chain seq x y z
N MET A 1 -7.59 -5.24 17.02
CA MET A 1 -8.33 -5.71 15.82
C MET A 1 -9.74 -5.14 15.69
N PRO A 2 -10.63 -5.12 16.73
CA PRO A 2 -12.01 -4.65 16.56
C PRO A 2 -12.11 -3.19 16.10
N ALA A 3 -11.26 -2.32 16.65
CA ALA A 3 -11.23 -0.89 16.30
C ALA A 3 -10.86 -0.63 14.83
N LEU A 4 -9.98 -1.44 14.22
CA LEU A 4 -9.59 -1.29 12.81
C LEU A 4 -10.73 -1.71 11.87
N VAL A 5 -11.45 -2.78 12.23
CA VAL A 5 -12.62 -3.25 11.48
C VAL A 5 -13.74 -2.23 11.58
N VAL A 6 -13.99 -1.68 12.78
CA VAL A 6 -14.96 -0.60 13.00
C VAL A 6 -14.56 0.64 12.22
N ALA A 7 -13.30 1.06 12.26
CA ALA A 7 -12.82 2.20 11.48
C ALA A 7 -13.02 1.98 9.96
N LEU A 8 -12.69 0.81 9.42
CA LEU A 8 -12.91 0.48 8.00
C LEU A 8 -14.39 0.49 7.60
N ILE A 9 -15.26 -0.01 8.49
CA ILE A 9 -16.72 0.00 8.28
C ILE A 9 -17.24 1.44 8.28
N LEU A 10 -16.76 2.28 9.20
CA LEU A 10 -17.23 3.66 9.36
C LEU A 10 -16.67 4.60 8.28
N THR A 11 -15.45 4.40 7.79
CA THR A 11 -14.84 5.26 6.77
C THR A 11 -15.41 4.99 5.37
N GLN A 12 -15.92 3.78 5.10
CA GLN A 12 -16.51 3.37 3.83
C GLN A 12 -15.63 3.64 2.59
N THR A 13 -14.31 3.80 2.77
CA THR A 13 -13.40 4.13 1.68
C THR A 13 -13.10 2.89 0.85
N ARG A 14 -13.59 2.86 -0.40
CA ARG A 14 -13.45 1.71 -1.33
C ARG A 14 -11.99 1.25 -1.47
N SER A 15 -11.05 2.19 -1.60
CA SER A 15 -9.62 1.91 -1.73
C SER A 15 -9.03 1.19 -0.52
N ALA A 16 -9.47 1.53 0.69
CA ALA A 16 -9.02 0.91 1.94
C ALA A 16 -9.47 -0.56 2.03
N TRP A 17 -10.70 -0.87 1.61
CA TRP A 17 -11.19 -2.26 1.55
C TRP A 17 -10.41 -3.10 0.55
N VAL A 18 -10.14 -2.58 -0.66
CA VAL A 18 -9.32 -3.28 -1.65
C VAL A 18 -7.91 -3.52 -1.12
N GLY A 19 -7.28 -2.50 -0.53
CA GLY A 19 -5.96 -2.63 0.10
C GLY A 19 -5.94 -3.68 1.21
N ALA A 20 -6.91 -3.65 2.12
CA ALA A 20 -7.02 -4.63 3.21
C ALA A 20 -7.20 -6.06 2.69
N CYS A 21 -8.10 -6.28 1.72
CA CYS A 21 -8.32 -7.59 1.11
C CYS A 21 -7.06 -8.13 0.43
N VAL A 22 -6.35 -7.31 -0.34
CA VAL A 22 -5.11 -7.72 -1.02
C VAL A 22 -4.00 -7.99 -0.02
N GLY A 23 -3.80 -7.14 0.99
CA GLY A 23 -2.78 -7.32 2.02
C GLY A 23 -3.03 -8.56 2.88
N ILE A 24 -4.24 -8.73 3.42
CA ILE A 24 -4.63 -9.90 4.22
C ILE A 24 -4.59 -11.17 3.37
N GLY A 25 -5.10 -11.12 2.14
CA GLY A 25 -5.07 -12.24 1.21
C GLY A 25 -3.65 -12.70 0.89
N LEU A 26 -2.72 -11.76 0.68
CA LEU A 26 -1.31 -12.09 0.50
C LEU A 26 -0.72 -12.72 1.77
N MET A 27 -1.01 -12.19 2.96
CA MET A 27 -0.53 -12.79 4.21
C MET A 27 -1.06 -14.21 4.42
N PHE A 28 -2.33 -14.47 4.08
CA PHE A 28 -2.91 -15.81 4.09
C PHE A 28 -2.19 -16.72 3.10
N LEU A 29 -2.02 -16.28 1.85
CA LEU A 29 -1.30 -17.04 0.83
C LEU A 29 0.13 -17.39 1.25
N LEU A 30 0.85 -16.45 1.88
CA LEU A 30 2.21 -16.65 2.38
C LEU A 30 2.27 -17.62 3.57
N ARG A 31 1.18 -17.72 4.34
CA ARG A 31 1.10 -18.61 5.51
C ARG A 31 0.65 -20.02 5.13
N ASP A 32 -0.48 -20.12 4.45
CA ASP A 32 -1.06 -21.35 3.89
C ASP A 32 -2.17 -20.94 2.88
N PHE A 33 -2.02 -21.36 1.62
CA PHE A 33 -2.98 -21.05 0.56
C PHE A 33 -4.42 -21.48 0.88
N ARG A 34 -4.60 -22.49 1.74
CA ARG A 34 -5.93 -22.96 2.19
C ARG A 34 -6.69 -21.89 2.98
N LEU A 35 -5.97 -20.97 3.63
CA LEU A 35 -6.57 -19.86 4.37
C LEU A 35 -7.27 -18.85 3.43
N LEU A 36 -6.99 -18.87 2.13
CA LEU A 36 -7.75 -18.06 1.16
C LEU A 36 -9.23 -18.45 1.13
N ALA A 37 -9.58 -19.68 1.49
CA ALA A 37 -10.98 -20.12 1.61
C ALA A 37 -11.75 -19.35 2.70
N LEU A 38 -11.06 -18.72 3.65
CA LEU A 38 -11.69 -17.88 4.67
C LEU A 38 -12.20 -16.55 4.09
N LEU A 39 -11.62 -16.04 2.99
CA LEU A 39 -12.05 -14.79 2.37
C LEU A 39 -13.50 -14.84 1.84
N PRO A 40 -13.90 -15.82 1.01
CA PRO A 40 -15.29 -15.93 0.56
C PRO A 40 -16.25 -16.28 1.70
N VAL A 41 -15.82 -17.04 2.71
CA VAL A 41 -16.64 -17.34 3.90
C VAL A 41 -16.91 -16.07 4.70
N ALA A 42 -15.88 -15.26 4.96
CA ALA A 42 -16.01 -13.98 5.65
C ALA A 42 -16.86 -12.98 4.85
N LEU A 43 -16.71 -12.95 3.51
CA LEU A 43 -17.55 -12.14 2.64
C LEU A 43 -19.03 -12.58 2.68
N GLY A 44 -19.29 -13.90 2.63
CA GLY A 44 -20.64 -14.44 2.74
C GLY A 44 -21.28 -14.12 4.09
N ALA A 45 -20.53 -14.28 5.19
CA ALA A 45 -20.98 -13.89 6.52
C ALA A 45 -21.25 -12.38 6.63
N PHE A 46 -20.39 -11.55 6.03
CA PHE A 46 -20.60 -10.10 5.96
C PHE A 46 -21.89 -9.77 5.21
N LEU A 47 -22.12 -10.32 4.02
CA LEU A 47 -23.32 -10.06 3.23
C LEU A 47 -24.61 -10.52 3.92
N ALA A 48 -24.54 -11.58 4.74
CA ALA A 48 -25.69 -12.09 5.48
C ALA A 48 -26.11 -11.19 6.67
N ILE A 49 -25.17 -10.45 7.26
CA ILE A 49 -25.37 -9.68 8.50
C ILE A 49 -25.32 -8.16 8.23
N ALA A 50 -24.72 -7.72 7.13
CA ALA A 50 -24.50 -6.33 6.81
C ALA A 50 -25.83 -5.57 6.57
N PRO A 51 -25.99 -4.38 7.15
CA PRO A 51 -27.10 -3.49 6.83
C PRO A 51 -27.19 -3.15 5.34
N ALA A 52 -28.41 -2.88 4.85
CA ALA A 52 -28.68 -2.59 3.43
C ALA A 52 -27.79 -1.49 2.84
N HIS A 53 -27.48 -0.44 3.61
CA HIS A 53 -26.61 0.64 3.17
C HIS A 53 -25.16 0.19 2.89
N LEU A 54 -24.64 -0.81 3.59
CA LEU A 54 -23.30 -1.36 3.33
C LEU A 54 -23.29 -2.26 2.10
N THR A 55 -24.36 -3.04 1.88
CA THR A 55 -24.49 -3.89 0.68
C THR A 55 -24.67 -3.03 -0.58
N GLU A 56 -25.46 -1.96 -0.51
CA GLU A 56 -25.59 -0.99 -1.61
C GLU A 56 -24.24 -0.34 -1.96
N ARG A 57 -23.42 -0.03 -0.95
CA ARG A 57 -22.05 0.47 -1.16
C ARG A 57 -21.16 -0.55 -1.85
N LEU A 58 -21.24 -1.83 -1.48
CA LEU A 58 -20.53 -2.90 -2.20
C LEU A 58 -20.98 -3.00 -3.66
N TYR A 59 -22.29 -3.01 -3.94
CA TYR A 59 -22.80 -3.08 -5.31
C TYR A 59 -22.41 -1.83 -6.13
N SER A 60 -22.50 -0.63 -5.55
CA SER A 60 -22.10 0.62 -6.21
C SER A 60 -20.62 0.64 -6.59
N THR A 61 -19.77 -0.06 -5.84
CA THR A 61 -18.33 -0.15 -6.10
C THR A 61 -18.04 -0.81 -7.45
N PHE A 62 -18.85 -1.79 -7.85
CA PHE A 62 -18.72 -2.48 -9.14
C PHE A 62 -19.56 -1.84 -10.26
N SER A 63 -20.36 -0.82 -9.95
CA SER A 63 -21.16 -0.14 -10.96
C SER A 63 -20.34 0.91 -11.71
N LEU A 64 -20.27 0.77 -13.04
CA LEU A 64 -19.66 1.78 -13.91
C LEU A 64 -20.53 3.04 -14.06
N SER A 65 -21.80 3.00 -13.66
CA SER A 65 -22.69 4.17 -13.63
C SER A 65 -22.51 5.04 -12.38
N ASP A 66 -21.69 4.61 -11.43
CA ASP A 66 -21.37 5.38 -10.24
C ASP A 66 -20.51 6.61 -10.61
N PRO A 67 -20.92 7.84 -10.23
CA PRO A 67 -20.18 9.06 -10.57
C PRO A 67 -18.73 9.05 -10.10
N SER A 68 -18.39 8.41 -8.98
CA SER A 68 -17.00 8.32 -8.51
C SER A 68 -16.15 7.45 -9.43
N ASN A 69 -16.69 6.35 -9.94
CA ASN A 69 -15.99 5.48 -10.89
C ASN A 69 -15.77 6.18 -12.24
N ALA A 70 -16.76 6.93 -12.71
CA ALA A 70 -16.64 7.75 -13.92
C ALA A 70 -15.57 8.84 -13.76
N ASP A 71 -15.54 9.52 -12.61
CA ASP A 71 -14.56 10.57 -12.31
C ASP A 71 -13.13 10.03 -12.24
N ARG A 72 -12.93 8.84 -11.64
CA ARG A 72 -11.63 8.14 -11.62
C ARG A 72 -11.11 7.84 -13.02
N LEU A 73 -11.98 7.35 -13.91
CA LEU A 73 -11.60 7.08 -15.29
C LEU A 73 -11.26 8.37 -16.04
N ALA A 74 -11.98 9.46 -15.78
CA ALA A 74 -11.66 10.78 -16.29
C ALA A 74 -10.31 11.30 -15.78
N MET A 75 -9.99 11.10 -14.50
CA MET A 75 -8.68 11.43 -13.93
C MET A 75 -7.55 10.61 -14.55
N ILE A 76 -7.75 9.31 -14.79
CA ILE A 76 -6.75 8.47 -15.47
C ILE A 76 -6.42 9.05 -16.85
N ARG A 77 -7.44 9.40 -17.65
CA ARG A 77 -7.23 10.01 -18.97
C ARG A 77 -6.55 11.38 -18.88
N SER A 78 -6.92 12.19 -17.88
CA SER A 78 -6.34 13.51 -17.67
C SER A 78 -4.88 13.42 -17.27
N GLY A 79 -4.53 12.53 -16.34
CA GLY A 79 -3.14 12.26 -15.95
C GLY A 79 -2.29 11.76 -17.12
N TRP A 80 -2.84 10.89 -17.97
CA TRP A 80 -2.15 10.47 -19.20
C TRP A 80 -1.87 11.62 -20.16
N ARG A 81 -2.76 12.62 -20.26
CA ARG A 81 -2.50 13.81 -21.08
C ARG A 81 -1.39 14.67 -20.46
N ILE A 82 -1.41 14.87 -19.14
CA ILE A 82 -0.35 15.59 -18.42
C ILE A 82 1.03 14.92 -18.65
N ILE A 83 1.11 13.60 -18.48
CA ILE A 83 2.36 12.83 -18.66
C ILE A 83 2.87 12.91 -20.10
N LYS A 84 1.98 12.96 -21.09
CA LYS A 84 2.39 13.08 -22.50
C LYS A 84 3.02 14.42 -22.80
N ASP A 85 2.53 15.49 -22.17
CA ASP A 85 3.00 16.85 -22.42
C ASP A 85 4.30 17.14 -21.66
N ASP A 86 4.50 16.58 -20.47
CA ASP A 86 5.77 16.64 -19.74
C ASP A 86 6.22 15.29 -19.13
N PRO A 87 6.80 14.39 -19.94
CA PRO A 87 7.15 13.03 -19.51
C PRO A 87 8.42 12.96 -18.66
N LEU A 88 9.31 13.97 -18.71
CA LEU A 88 10.63 13.89 -18.09
C LEU A 88 10.62 14.50 -16.69
N THR A 89 10.15 15.74 -16.57
CA THR A 89 10.11 16.45 -15.29
C THR A 89 8.77 16.31 -14.60
N GLY A 90 7.70 16.12 -15.37
CA GLY A 90 6.35 16.32 -14.87
C GLY A 90 6.09 17.78 -14.51
N VAL A 91 4.84 18.10 -14.25
CA VAL A 91 4.40 19.51 -14.08
C VAL A 91 4.87 20.18 -12.79
N GLY A 92 5.59 19.45 -11.93
CA GLY A 92 6.06 19.91 -10.62
C GLY A 92 5.22 19.34 -9.45
N PRO A 93 5.80 19.25 -8.24
CA PRO A 93 5.07 18.82 -7.05
C PRO A 93 3.87 19.73 -6.75
N ASP A 94 2.72 19.13 -6.40
CA ASP A 94 1.47 19.81 -6.07
C ASP A 94 0.89 20.71 -7.19
N MET A 95 1.37 20.53 -8.43
CA MET A 95 0.91 21.32 -9.58
C MET A 95 -0.31 20.71 -10.29
N VAL A 96 -0.66 19.45 -9.99
CA VAL A 96 -1.83 18.78 -10.60
C VAL A 96 -3.10 19.61 -10.41
N ILE A 97 -3.35 20.16 -9.22
CA ILE A 97 -4.53 21.00 -8.97
C ILE A 97 -4.62 22.21 -9.92
N GLN A 98 -3.48 22.80 -10.28
CA GLN A 98 -3.42 24.00 -11.11
C GLN A 98 -3.60 23.65 -12.59
N VAL A 99 -2.98 22.55 -13.04
CA VAL A 99 -3.02 22.17 -14.46
C VAL A 99 -4.26 21.35 -14.82
N TYR A 100 -4.83 20.60 -13.87
CA TYR A 100 -5.93 19.66 -14.12
C TYR A 100 -7.09 20.25 -14.93
N PRO A 101 -7.58 21.49 -14.69
CA PRO A 101 -8.66 22.07 -15.50
C PRO A 101 -8.38 22.09 -17.01
N HIS A 102 -7.12 22.30 -17.41
CA HIS A 102 -6.70 22.35 -18.81
C HIS A 102 -6.66 20.95 -19.44
N TYR A 103 -6.34 19.94 -18.64
CA TYR A 103 -6.22 18.54 -19.06
C TYR A 103 -7.47 17.70 -18.78
N ARG A 104 -8.52 18.31 -18.20
CA ARG A 104 -9.69 17.61 -17.69
C ARG A 104 -10.46 16.91 -18.79
N ASP A 105 -10.84 15.65 -18.54
CA ASP A 105 -11.74 14.93 -19.45
C ASP A 105 -13.12 15.57 -19.42
N LYS A 106 -13.78 15.70 -20.58
CA LYS A 106 -15.14 16.25 -20.64
C LYS A 106 -16.15 15.46 -19.81
N ARG A 107 -15.85 14.18 -19.52
CA ARG A 107 -16.66 13.28 -18.71
C ARG A 107 -16.31 13.33 -17.20
N ALA A 108 -15.35 14.15 -16.79
CA ALA A 108 -15.05 14.35 -15.37
C ALA A 108 -16.26 14.96 -14.67
N VAL A 109 -16.64 14.38 -13.55
CA VAL A 109 -17.75 14.84 -12.70
C VAL A 109 -17.28 16.08 -11.93
N ASN A 110 -16.05 16.03 -11.41
CA ASN A 110 -15.44 17.14 -10.69
C ASN A 110 -14.68 18.06 -11.64
N GLN A 111 -14.77 19.37 -11.42
CA GLN A 111 -14.06 20.37 -12.22
C GLN A 111 -12.61 20.55 -11.77
N LEU A 112 -12.32 20.26 -10.51
CA LEU A 112 -11.02 20.34 -9.88
C LEU A 112 -10.66 18.98 -9.28
N ALA A 113 -9.38 18.65 -9.31
CA ALA A 113 -8.82 17.48 -8.67
C ALA A 113 -7.58 17.92 -7.89
N LEU A 114 -7.56 17.75 -6.57
CA LEU A 114 -6.39 18.05 -5.74
C LEU A 114 -5.19 17.21 -6.16
N HIS A 115 -5.45 15.92 -6.43
CA HIS A 115 -4.51 14.95 -6.95
C HIS A 115 -5.26 13.94 -7.83
N LEU A 116 -4.52 13.19 -8.62
CA LEU A 116 -5.03 12.03 -9.33
C LEU A 116 -5.19 10.87 -8.34
N HIS A 117 -6.33 10.18 -8.36
CA HIS A 117 -6.58 9.01 -7.51
C HIS A 117 -5.83 7.74 -7.97
N ASN A 118 -4.55 7.85 -8.28
CA ASN A 118 -3.67 6.75 -8.67
C ASN A 118 -2.21 7.14 -8.41
N VAL A 119 -1.53 6.46 -7.48
CA VAL A 119 -0.15 6.78 -7.05
C VAL A 119 0.85 6.79 -8.21
N PRO A 120 0.98 5.72 -9.03
CA PRO A 120 1.90 5.75 -10.17
C PRO A 120 1.63 6.91 -11.13
N LEU A 121 0.36 7.18 -11.43
CA LEU A 121 -0.04 8.23 -12.34
C LEU A 121 0.26 9.61 -11.78
N GLN A 122 0.00 9.83 -10.48
CA GLN A 122 0.32 11.08 -9.78
C GLN A 122 1.84 11.33 -9.78
N ILE A 123 2.65 10.31 -9.45
CA ILE A 123 4.11 10.42 -9.45
C ILE A 123 4.61 10.78 -10.86
N ALA A 124 4.13 10.09 -11.89
CA ALA A 124 4.54 10.38 -13.27
C ALA A 124 4.07 11.77 -13.74
N ALA A 125 2.86 12.20 -13.39
CA ALA A 125 2.32 13.49 -13.79
C ALA A 125 3.09 14.66 -13.15
N GLU A 126 3.45 14.56 -11.87
CA GLU A 126 4.12 15.65 -11.15
C GLU A 126 5.64 15.62 -11.25
N ARG A 127 6.24 14.43 -11.31
CA ARG A 127 7.70 14.23 -11.16
C ARG A 127 8.33 13.50 -12.36
N GLY A 128 7.53 13.18 -13.38
CA GLY A 128 7.98 12.53 -14.61
C GLY A 128 8.19 11.02 -14.49
N LEU A 129 8.40 10.39 -15.65
CA LEU A 129 8.69 8.97 -15.78
C LEU A 129 9.99 8.53 -15.10
N PRO A 130 11.08 9.33 -15.05
CA PRO A 130 12.27 8.96 -14.28
C PRO A 130 11.98 8.78 -12.78
N ALA A 131 11.18 9.66 -12.17
CA ALA A 131 10.79 9.53 -10.77
C ALA A 131 9.91 8.30 -10.55
N LEU A 132 8.97 8.03 -11.46
CA LEU A 132 8.16 6.80 -11.42
C LEU A 132 9.05 5.55 -11.49
N ALA A 133 10.06 5.53 -12.36
CA ALA A 133 10.98 4.40 -12.49
C ALA A 133 11.78 4.16 -11.19
N LEU A 134 12.26 5.23 -10.54
CA LEU A 134 12.95 5.13 -9.26
C LEU A 134 12.03 4.63 -8.14
N TRP A 135 10.78 5.11 -8.10
CA TRP A 135 9.79 4.64 -7.15
C TRP A 135 9.45 3.16 -7.36
N LEU A 136 9.24 2.74 -8.60
CA LEU A 136 9.01 1.32 -8.94
C LEU A 136 10.23 0.46 -8.57
N TRP A 137 11.44 0.95 -8.82
CA TRP A 137 12.66 0.27 -8.41
C TRP A 137 12.74 0.09 -6.89
N PHE A 138 12.40 1.14 -6.12
CA PHE A 138 12.33 1.07 -4.65
C PHE A 138 11.34 0.00 -4.18
N ILE A 139 10.12 -0.03 -4.74
CA ILE A 139 9.12 -1.05 -4.42
C ILE A 139 9.62 -2.46 -4.77
N VAL A 140 10.19 -2.65 -5.96
CA VAL A 140 10.74 -3.94 -6.38
C VAL A 140 11.88 -4.40 -5.47
N ARG A 141 12.75 -3.47 -5.03
CA ARG A 141 13.83 -3.77 -4.08
C ARG A 141 13.29 -4.27 -2.75
N LEU A 142 12.32 -3.57 -2.16
CA LEU A 142 11.67 -3.99 -0.92
C LEU A 142 11.04 -5.39 -1.04
N VAL A 143 10.26 -5.62 -2.10
CA VAL A 143 9.61 -6.92 -2.34
C VAL A 143 10.65 -8.04 -2.44
N ARG A 144 11.71 -7.83 -3.24
CA ARG A 144 12.78 -8.83 -3.40
C ARG A 144 13.48 -9.15 -2.08
N ASP A 145 13.75 -8.14 -1.28
CA ASP A 145 14.39 -8.32 0.02
C ASP A 145 13.49 -9.10 0.98
N PHE A 146 12.21 -8.74 1.10
CA PHE A 146 11.30 -9.41 2.02
C PHE A 146 10.91 -10.83 1.56
N VAL A 147 10.84 -11.09 0.25
CA VAL A 147 10.67 -12.45 -0.28
C VAL A 147 11.86 -13.34 0.12
N ARG A 148 13.07 -12.81 0.23
CA ARG A 148 14.23 -13.57 0.72
C ARG A 148 14.19 -13.76 2.24
N ARG A 149 13.77 -12.74 2.98
CA ARG A 149 13.70 -12.75 4.46
C ARG A 149 12.56 -13.60 5.02
N ARG A 150 11.58 -13.99 4.19
CA ARG A 150 10.42 -14.81 4.60
C ARG A 150 10.76 -16.22 5.11
N LEU A 151 11.99 -16.69 4.91
CA LEU A 151 12.46 -17.99 5.39
C LEU A 151 13.44 -17.88 6.58
N GLY A 152 13.71 -16.66 7.04
CA GLY A 152 14.68 -16.40 8.11
C GLY A 152 14.04 -16.04 9.46
N ALA A 153 14.87 -15.59 10.40
CA ALA A 153 14.44 -15.20 11.75
C ALA A 153 13.40 -14.07 11.78
N THR A 154 13.35 -13.24 10.73
CA THR A 154 12.42 -12.10 10.59
C THR A 154 11.23 -12.42 9.67
N ALA A 155 10.93 -13.70 9.44
CA ALA A 155 9.91 -14.14 8.49
C ALA A 155 8.53 -13.50 8.69
N SER A 156 8.05 -13.39 9.94
CA SER A 156 6.75 -12.79 10.25
C SER A 156 6.71 -11.30 9.94
N LEU A 157 7.78 -10.57 10.28
CA LEU A 157 7.92 -9.15 9.97
C LEU A 157 8.02 -8.92 8.46
N ALA A 158 8.78 -9.76 7.75
CA ALA A 158 8.89 -9.70 6.30
C ALA A 158 7.54 -9.98 5.60
N ALA A 159 6.76 -10.94 6.10
CA ALA A 159 5.40 -11.19 5.61
C ALA A 159 4.45 -10.01 5.86
N GLY A 160 4.55 -9.38 7.04
CA GLY A 160 3.81 -8.15 7.35
C GLY A 160 4.17 -6.99 6.43
N ALA A 161 5.46 -6.78 6.16
CA ALA A 161 5.95 -5.75 5.24
C ALA A 161 5.49 -6.00 3.79
N LEU A 162 5.50 -7.26 3.33
CA LEU A 162 4.93 -7.64 2.03
C LEU A 162 3.42 -7.36 1.97
N GLY A 163 2.68 -7.69 3.03
CA GLY A 163 1.27 -7.36 3.16
C GLY A 163 1.00 -5.85 3.08
N ALA A 164 1.83 -5.04 3.77
CA ALA A 164 1.76 -3.58 3.74
C ALA A 164 2.03 -3.01 2.34
N ILE A 165 3.05 -3.51 1.63
CA ILE A 165 3.34 -3.12 0.24
C ILE A 165 2.18 -3.47 -0.68
N ALA A 166 1.64 -4.69 -0.57
CA ALA A 166 0.54 -5.13 -1.41
C ALA A 166 -0.74 -4.31 -1.16
N ALA A 167 -1.05 -4.03 0.11
CA ALA A 167 -2.16 -3.16 0.49
C ALA A 167 -1.99 -1.73 -0.02
N MET A 168 -0.80 -1.15 0.15
CA MET A 168 -0.40 0.16 -0.36
C MET A 168 -0.60 0.26 -1.87
N LEU A 169 -0.06 -0.69 -2.64
CA LEU A 169 -0.13 -0.69 -4.09
C LEU A 169 -1.57 -0.85 -4.60
N ALA A 170 -2.34 -1.74 -3.97
CA ALA A 170 -3.72 -2.01 -4.35
C ALA A 170 -4.63 -0.83 -4.03
N ALA A 171 -4.57 -0.28 -2.81
CA ALA A 171 -5.31 0.93 -2.44
C ALA A 171 -4.84 2.13 -3.27
N GLY A 172 -3.55 2.22 -3.55
CA GLY A 172 -2.90 3.28 -4.32
C GLY A 172 -3.30 3.33 -5.79
N GLN A 173 -3.98 2.30 -6.33
CA GLN A 173 -4.60 2.39 -7.65
C GLN A 173 -5.86 3.24 -7.66
N PHE A 174 -6.44 3.49 -6.49
CA PHE A 174 -7.71 4.17 -6.28
C PHE A 174 -7.56 5.37 -5.33
N GLU A 175 -6.38 5.70 -4.87
CA GLU A 175 -6.17 6.90 -4.05
C GLU A 175 -4.71 7.31 -4.11
N TYR A 176 -4.41 8.60 -3.95
CA TYR A 176 -3.05 9.07 -3.77
C TYR A 176 -2.58 8.90 -2.31
N ASN A 177 -2.66 7.65 -1.81
CA ASN A 177 -2.30 7.33 -0.43
C ASN A 177 -0.81 7.58 -0.13
N PHE A 178 0.09 7.42 -1.11
CA PHE A 178 1.52 7.62 -0.91
C PHE A 178 1.93 9.09 -0.67
N GLY A 179 1.05 10.05 -0.99
CA GLY A 179 1.24 11.47 -0.68
C GLY A 179 0.72 11.89 0.69
N ASP A 180 -0.03 11.01 1.36
CA ASP A 180 -0.55 11.24 2.71
C ASP A 180 0.54 10.95 3.74
N SER A 181 0.81 11.92 4.62
CA SER A 181 1.97 11.86 5.52
C SER A 181 1.79 10.80 6.61
N GLU A 182 0.59 10.70 7.16
CA GLU A 182 0.21 9.74 8.18
C GLU A 182 0.37 8.32 7.66
N PHE A 183 -0.13 8.06 6.46
CA PHE A 183 -0.02 6.77 5.82
C PHE A 183 1.40 6.45 5.39
N LEU A 184 2.14 7.41 4.82
CA LEU A 184 3.53 7.22 4.42
C LEU A 184 4.42 6.88 5.63
N MET A 185 4.27 7.58 6.76
CA MET A 185 5.03 7.28 7.98
C MET A 185 4.76 5.85 8.47
N LEU A 186 3.49 5.45 8.54
CA LEU A 186 3.13 4.09 8.95
C LEU A 186 3.71 3.05 7.99
N PHE A 187 3.59 3.29 6.67
CA PHE A 187 4.16 2.41 5.66
C PHE A 187 5.68 2.27 5.83
N LEU A 188 6.41 3.38 6.00
CA LEU A 188 7.85 3.39 6.20
C LEU A 188 8.26 2.65 7.47
N VAL A 189 7.52 2.79 8.58
CA VAL A 189 7.74 2.00 9.79
C VAL A 189 7.60 0.51 9.49
N LEU A 190 6.48 0.10 8.88
CA LEU A 190 6.20 -1.32 8.61
C LEU A 190 7.26 -1.97 7.71
N VAL A 191 7.75 -1.27 6.69
CA VAL A 191 8.80 -1.81 5.80
C VAL A 191 10.21 -1.72 6.40
N THR A 192 10.45 -0.89 7.42
CA THR A 192 11.77 -0.80 8.07
C THR A 192 11.95 -1.80 9.22
N LEU A 193 10.86 -2.28 9.84
CA LEU A 193 10.89 -3.25 10.94
C LEU A 193 11.72 -4.52 10.66
N PRO A 194 11.61 -5.21 9.50
CA PRO A 194 12.41 -6.40 9.23
C PRO A 194 13.92 -6.12 9.22
N TYR A 195 14.33 -4.93 8.74
CA TYR A 195 15.73 -4.52 8.72
C TYR A 195 16.23 -4.17 10.13
N ALA A 196 15.42 -3.48 10.93
CA ALA A 196 15.74 -3.14 12.31
C ALA A 196 15.90 -4.40 13.19
N ALA A 197 15.01 -5.38 13.03
CA ALA A 197 15.04 -6.62 13.79
C ALA A 197 16.31 -7.45 13.52
N GLU A 198 16.77 -7.54 12.27
CA GLU A 198 18.02 -8.22 11.93
C GLU A 198 19.24 -7.53 12.54
N ARG A 199 19.29 -6.20 12.50
CA ARG A 199 20.38 -5.44 13.12
C ARG A 199 20.41 -5.61 14.64
N GLY A 200 19.24 -5.60 15.29
CA GLY A 200 19.11 -5.86 16.72
C GLY A 200 19.59 -7.25 17.10
N ALA A 201 19.21 -8.28 16.33
CA ALA A 201 19.68 -9.64 16.54
C ALA A 201 21.21 -9.76 16.39
N ALA A 202 21.78 -9.13 15.35
CA ALA A 202 23.23 -9.13 15.15
C ALA A 202 24.00 -8.42 16.27
N ALA A 203 23.48 -7.29 16.76
CA ALA A 203 24.09 -6.54 17.87
C ALA A 203 24.07 -7.34 19.19
N LEU A 204 22.98 -8.05 19.49
CA LEU A 204 22.88 -8.91 20.68
C LEU A 204 23.87 -10.08 20.64
N VAL A 205 24.07 -10.70 19.48
CA VAL A 205 25.07 -11.77 19.29
C VAL A 205 26.48 -11.24 19.51
N SER A 206 26.82 -10.09 18.90
CA SER A 206 28.13 -9.46 19.07
C SER A 206 28.42 -9.03 20.51
N ALA A 207 27.41 -8.61 21.28
CA ALA A 207 27.57 -8.26 22.69
C ALA A 207 27.75 -9.49 23.61
N ALA A 208 27.29 -10.67 23.19
CA ALA A 208 27.38 -11.91 23.99
C ALA A 208 28.74 -12.62 23.86
N GLU A 209 29.41 -12.53 22.70
CA GLU A 209 30.74 -13.13 22.47
C GLU A 209 31.84 -12.73 23.48
N PRO A 210 32.01 -11.45 23.86
CA PRO A 210 33.04 -11.08 24.84
C PRO A 210 32.77 -11.62 26.25
N MET A 211 31.53 -11.96 26.59
CA MET A 211 31.16 -12.45 27.93
C MET A 211 31.36 -13.97 28.08
N ALA A 212 31.20 -14.73 27.00
CA ALA A 212 31.53 -16.15 26.96
C ALA A 212 33.05 -16.38 27.09
N ALA A 213 33.86 -15.56 26.42
CA ALA A 213 35.33 -15.63 26.51
C ALA A 213 35.87 -15.34 27.92
N VAL A 214 35.21 -14.47 28.69
CA VAL A 214 35.60 -14.18 30.10
C VAL A 214 35.19 -15.30 31.06
N THR A 215 34.16 -16.09 30.72
CA THR A 215 33.67 -17.18 31.56
C THR A 215 34.51 -18.45 31.39
N ASP A 216 35.03 -18.71 30.18
CA ASP A 216 35.89 -19.86 29.87
C ASP A 216 37.26 -19.78 30.58
N VAL A 217 37.82 -18.57 30.71
CA VAL A 217 39.09 -18.34 31.44
C VAL A 217 38.96 -18.61 32.94
N ARG A 218 37.77 -18.52 33.53
CA ARG A 218 37.55 -18.74 34.97
C ARG A 218 37.39 -20.21 35.38
N HIS A 219 37.22 -21.12 34.41
CA HIS A 219 37.16 -22.56 34.65
C HIS A 219 38.45 -23.31 34.26
N ALA A 220 39.43 -22.59 33.70
CA ALA A 220 40.73 -23.12 33.31
C ALA A 220 41.86 -22.88 34.35
N VAL A 221 41.51 -22.44 35.57
CA VAL A 221 42.43 -22.25 36.71
C VAL A 221 41.95 -23.08 37.89
#